data_AF-A0A7C6MLT5-F1
#
_entry.id   AF-A0A7C6MLT5-F1
#
_cell.length_a   1.000
_cell.length_b   1.000
_cell.length_c   1.000
_cell.angle_alpha   90.00
_cell.angle_beta   90.00
_cell.angle_gamma   90.00
#
_symmetry.space_group_name_H-M   'P 1'
#
loop_
_entity.id
_entity.type
_entity.pdbx_description
1 polymer ?
#
loop_
_entity_poly.entity_id
_entity_poly.type
_entity_poly.pdbx_seq_one_letter_code
_entity_poly.pdbx_strand_id
1 'polypeptide(L)'
;MANFLNFIDEDIKAKKTLLSTMPTRTKTNVKKFNEKIDSILEVYIDYKASVKQYLIAKSHSFNIKNVDSDVDTLTKTVNDLEQVRLLINPVNTFFEKMGFDSLLFDISNYSSFNFNSMNEVINQFIMKFETAGIMLSREDFDYTCYVREYMTSFLEVRNIKTENYDALSKIFEKIYWENPEIIQHIELNFRKLIKKHKRKFITYIDNLKKEVMWKNNITNYKDCLEKLKVAYAELSAAQKENVSDIIELSKTGEIEIANFSKDSRVRTSNYSAMMIEEIDLDNQDAADRFHKGLEKLKENVKEYNSFIKFTPLFVDFKNEYENKIPSFDKKSSKGRGSKIKDIESQISDKESKLARLNKKIFTGNLGFFQAKSNVPVRQLKRDSIILAKELYILYKEYDVEVFNEKILSILNNFLTIPELLHLYFSYDYFKKKIIKRVFNLTSYDEVISYSEEFDVFAKNPNNIIVNGVSVFEENNIARIILNKYRLDNINLTEESLDPNDLDTLIEKIQFILRVNEVEKSKTTVEKIRFMTKVDNIIKAEDKKK
;
A
#
# COMPACT_ATOMS: atom_id res chain seq x y z
N MET A 1 -17.41 -24.01 -42.91
CA MET A 1 -16.78 -25.06 -42.09
C MET A 1 -17.55 -26.37 -42.06
N ALA A 2 -18.90 -26.38 -41.99
CA ALA A 2 -19.67 -27.64 -42.04
C ALA A 2 -19.29 -28.53 -43.25
N ASN A 3 -19.06 -27.92 -44.42
CA ASN A 3 -18.58 -28.64 -45.61
C ASN A 3 -17.14 -29.17 -45.50
N PHE A 4 -16.28 -28.60 -44.66
CA PHE A 4 -14.88 -29.02 -44.56
C PHE A 4 -14.69 -30.16 -43.54
N LEU A 5 -15.41 -30.11 -42.42
CA LEU A 5 -15.42 -31.24 -41.47
C LEU A 5 -15.99 -32.50 -42.15
N ASN A 6 -17.13 -32.36 -42.83
CA ASN A 6 -17.73 -33.45 -43.58
C ASN A 6 -16.79 -33.99 -44.67
N PHE A 7 -16.08 -33.10 -45.38
CA PHE A 7 -15.07 -33.50 -46.35
C PHE A 7 -13.93 -34.32 -45.72
N ILE A 8 -13.40 -33.90 -44.57
CA ILE A 8 -12.36 -34.65 -43.85
C ILE A 8 -12.89 -36.02 -43.42
N ASP A 9 -14.10 -36.09 -42.87
CA ASP A 9 -14.69 -37.36 -42.42
C ASP A 9 -14.91 -38.34 -43.58
N GLU A 10 -15.35 -37.84 -44.74
CA GLU A 10 -15.48 -38.62 -45.96
C GLU A 10 -14.13 -39.07 -46.51
N ASP A 11 -13.13 -38.18 -46.56
CA ASP A 11 -11.77 -38.54 -46.99
C ASP A 11 -11.14 -39.58 -46.07
N ILE A 12 -11.30 -39.47 -44.75
CA ILE A 12 -10.81 -40.48 -43.78
C ILE A 12 -11.41 -41.85 -44.09
N LYS A 13 -12.73 -41.93 -44.34
CA LYS A 13 -13.41 -43.19 -44.69
C LYS A 13 -12.87 -43.75 -46.00
N ALA A 14 -12.68 -42.90 -47.01
CA ALA A 14 -12.12 -43.31 -48.29
C ALA A 14 -10.68 -43.83 -48.15
N LYS A 15 -9.81 -43.12 -47.43
CA LYS A 15 -8.42 -43.53 -47.20
C LYS A 15 -8.31 -44.83 -46.38
N LYS A 16 -9.15 -45.02 -45.36
CA LYS A 16 -9.21 -46.29 -44.60
C LYS A 16 -9.56 -47.47 -45.51
N THR A 17 -10.52 -47.28 -46.41
CA THR A 17 -10.95 -48.30 -47.38
C THR A 17 -9.85 -48.58 -48.42
N LEU A 18 -9.14 -47.54 -48.86
CA LEU A 18 -7.99 -47.71 -49.75
C LEU A 18 -6.87 -48.51 -49.08
N LEU A 19 -6.52 -48.17 -47.83
CA LEU A 19 -5.46 -48.86 -47.11
C LEU A 19 -5.81 -50.33 -46.82
N SER A 20 -7.08 -50.63 -46.51
CA SER A 20 -7.50 -52.02 -46.24
C SER A 20 -7.47 -52.94 -47.46
N THR A 21 -7.46 -52.37 -48.67
CA THR A 21 -7.44 -53.12 -49.93
C THR A 21 -6.05 -53.26 -50.54
N MET A 22 -5.02 -52.60 -49.98
CA MET A 22 -3.65 -52.68 -50.48
C MET A 22 -2.95 -53.99 -50.06
N PRO A 23 -2.20 -54.64 -50.99
CA PRO A 23 -1.48 -55.87 -50.68
C PRO A 23 -0.26 -55.59 -49.77
N THR A 24 0.01 -56.50 -48.82
CA THR A 24 1.11 -56.37 -47.82
C THR A 24 1.99 -57.62 -47.71
N ARG A 25 1.85 -58.60 -48.62
CA ARG A 25 2.49 -59.93 -48.49
C ARG A 25 3.97 -60.01 -48.90
N THR A 26 4.50 -59.06 -49.66
CA THR A 26 5.89 -59.07 -50.15
C THR A 26 6.63 -57.83 -49.69
N LYS A 27 7.97 -57.91 -49.61
CA LYS A 27 8.82 -56.79 -49.17
C LYS A 27 8.58 -55.51 -50.00
N THR A 28 8.36 -55.66 -51.31
CA THR A 28 8.01 -54.57 -52.23
C THR A 28 6.62 -54.00 -51.96
N ASN A 29 5.64 -54.86 -51.65
CA ASN A 29 4.27 -54.44 -51.36
C ASN A 29 4.17 -53.70 -50.02
N VAL A 30 4.91 -54.15 -49.00
CA VAL A 30 5.03 -53.44 -47.71
C VAL A 30 5.67 -52.07 -47.90
N LYS A 31 6.72 -51.96 -48.72
CA LYS A 31 7.35 -50.67 -49.02
C LYS A 31 6.35 -49.67 -49.63
N LYS A 32 5.60 -50.10 -50.65
CA LYS A 32 4.57 -49.28 -51.30
C LYS A 32 3.42 -48.90 -50.36
N PHE A 33 3.05 -49.80 -49.44
CA PHE A 33 2.04 -49.53 -48.42
C PHE A 33 2.51 -48.44 -47.46
N ASN A 34 3.74 -48.53 -46.96
CA ASN A 34 4.32 -47.51 -46.08
C ASN A 34 4.48 -46.16 -46.79
N GLU A 35 5.00 -46.15 -48.03
CA GLU A 35 5.07 -44.94 -48.86
C GLU A 35 3.69 -44.29 -49.02
N LYS A 36 2.62 -45.10 -49.13
CA LYS A 36 1.25 -44.59 -49.21
C LYS A 36 0.76 -44.02 -47.88
N ILE A 37 1.04 -44.71 -46.76
CA ILE A 37 0.74 -44.18 -45.41
C ILE A 37 1.43 -42.84 -45.20
N ASP A 38 2.73 -42.74 -45.52
CA ASP A 38 3.50 -41.51 -45.37
C ASP A 38 2.89 -40.38 -46.22
N SER A 39 2.52 -40.67 -47.47
CA SER A 39 1.84 -39.68 -48.33
C SER A 39 0.48 -39.23 -47.79
N ILE A 40 -0.26 -40.12 -47.15
CA ILE A 40 -1.55 -39.78 -46.52
C ILE A 40 -1.26 -38.94 -45.28
N LEU A 41 -0.31 -39.35 -44.44
CA LEU A 41 0.06 -38.64 -43.23
C LEU A 41 0.48 -37.20 -43.53
N GLU A 42 1.31 -36.97 -44.56
CA GLU A 42 1.69 -35.63 -45.02
C GLU A 42 0.46 -34.75 -45.35
N VAL A 43 -0.51 -35.28 -46.11
CA VAL A 43 -1.75 -34.55 -46.44
C VAL A 43 -2.54 -34.16 -45.19
N TYR A 44 -2.65 -35.06 -44.21
CA TYR A 44 -3.38 -34.76 -42.97
C TYR A 44 -2.61 -33.80 -42.05
N ILE A 45 -1.27 -33.82 -42.08
CA ILE A 45 -0.43 -32.80 -41.44
C ILE A 45 -0.70 -31.43 -42.07
N ASP A 46 -0.80 -31.35 -43.40
CA ASP A 46 -1.10 -30.11 -44.11
C ASP A 46 -2.51 -29.59 -43.84
N TYR A 47 -3.51 -30.48 -43.79
CA TYR A 47 -4.88 -30.12 -43.39
C TYR A 47 -4.91 -29.60 -41.96
N LYS A 48 -4.23 -30.26 -41.03
CA LYS A 48 -4.11 -29.81 -39.64
C LYS A 48 -3.47 -28.42 -39.57
N ALA A 49 -2.38 -28.18 -40.29
CA ALA A 49 -1.71 -26.89 -40.34
C ALA A 49 -2.61 -25.78 -40.92
N SER A 50 -3.33 -26.08 -42.00
CA SER A 50 -4.26 -25.15 -42.65
C SER A 50 -5.44 -24.78 -41.73
N VAL A 51 -6.02 -25.77 -41.04
CA VAL A 51 -7.08 -25.52 -40.04
C VAL A 51 -6.55 -24.67 -38.90
N LYS A 52 -5.35 -24.96 -38.39
CA LYS A 52 -4.71 -24.17 -37.33
C LYS A 52 -4.51 -22.71 -37.77
N GLN A 53 -3.96 -22.49 -38.96
CA GLN A 53 -3.77 -21.13 -39.51
C GLN A 53 -5.11 -20.39 -39.65
N TYR A 54 -6.15 -21.07 -40.15
CA TYR A 54 -7.49 -20.48 -40.22
C TYR A 54 -8.01 -20.09 -38.83
N LEU A 55 -7.92 -20.98 -37.84
CA LEU A 55 -8.41 -20.73 -36.49
C LEU A 55 -7.68 -19.55 -35.85
N ILE A 56 -6.35 -19.49 -35.98
CA ILE A 56 -5.52 -18.38 -35.50
C ILE A 56 -5.91 -17.07 -36.19
N ALA A 57 -5.99 -17.07 -37.53
CA ALA A 57 -6.37 -15.88 -38.30
C ALA A 57 -7.78 -15.40 -37.94
N LYS A 58 -8.73 -16.34 -37.76
CA LYS A 58 -10.10 -16.02 -37.36
C LYS A 58 -10.18 -15.49 -35.94
N SER A 59 -9.43 -16.07 -35.01
CA SER A 59 -9.32 -15.59 -33.63
C SER A 59 -8.75 -14.17 -33.60
N HIS A 60 -7.66 -13.91 -34.33
CA HIS A 60 -7.09 -12.57 -34.46
C HIS A 60 -8.05 -11.56 -35.09
N SER A 61 -8.93 -11.99 -36.00
CA SER A 61 -9.96 -11.09 -36.57
C SER A 61 -10.97 -10.58 -35.55
N PHE A 62 -11.05 -11.22 -34.37
CA PHE A 62 -11.90 -10.80 -33.26
C PHE A 62 -11.14 -10.06 -32.14
N ASN A 63 -9.81 -10.01 -32.22
CA ASN A 63 -9.02 -9.32 -31.20
C ASN A 63 -9.41 -7.85 -31.12
N ILE A 64 -9.65 -7.39 -29.90
CA ILE A 64 -9.84 -5.99 -29.59
C ILE A 64 -8.49 -5.48 -29.14
N LYS A 65 -7.99 -4.42 -29.78
CA LYS A 65 -6.78 -3.75 -29.31
C LYS A 65 -7.04 -3.25 -27.89
N ASN A 66 -6.10 -3.48 -27.00
CA ASN A 66 -6.17 -2.84 -25.70
C ASN A 66 -6.16 -1.32 -25.93
N VAL A 67 -7.01 -0.60 -25.20
CA VAL A 67 -6.92 0.85 -25.21
C VAL A 67 -5.66 1.17 -24.42
N ASP A 68 -4.69 1.86 -25.03
CA ASP A 68 -3.54 2.39 -24.27
C ASP A 68 -4.12 3.41 -23.28
N SER A 69 -4.39 2.93 -22.08
CA SER A 69 -4.74 3.76 -20.95
C SER A 69 -3.45 4.39 -20.45
N ASP A 70 -3.43 5.71 -20.27
CA ASP A 70 -2.30 6.45 -19.69
C ASP A 70 -2.10 6.14 -18.17
N VAL A 71 -2.35 4.91 -17.73
CA VAL A 71 -2.33 4.47 -16.32
C VAL A 71 -0.99 4.77 -15.68
N ASP A 72 0.14 4.51 -16.35
CA ASP A 72 1.46 4.81 -15.80
C ASP A 72 1.66 6.31 -15.58
N THR A 73 1.23 7.13 -16.53
CA THR A 73 1.30 8.60 -16.46
C THR A 73 0.38 9.14 -15.36
N LEU A 74 -0.84 8.61 -15.25
CA LEU A 74 -1.81 8.97 -14.21
C LEU A 74 -1.34 8.52 -12.83
N THR A 75 -0.78 7.32 -12.71
CA THR A 75 -0.19 6.79 -11.47
C THR A 75 0.96 7.68 -11.01
N LYS A 76 1.82 8.09 -11.93
CA LYS A 76 2.89 9.05 -11.62
C LYS A 76 2.34 10.39 -11.18
N THR A 77 1.30 10.90 -11.85
CA THR A 77 0.65 12.17 -11.49
C THR A 77 0.06 12.12 -10.08
N VAL A 78 -0.65 11.03 -9.73
CA VAL A 78 -1.17 10.81 -8.39
C VAL A 78 -0.02 10.77 -7.37
N ASN A 79 1.03 10.00 -7.64
CA ASN A 79 2.18 9.90 -6.74
C ASN A 79 2.89 11.25 -6.53
N ASP A 80 3.09 12.04 -7.58
CA ASP A 80 3.71 13.37 -7.50
C ASP A 80 2.85 14.32 -6.65
N LEU A 81 1.54 14.34 -6.87
CA LEU A 81 0.59 15.14 -6.08
C LEU A 81 0.52 14.68 -4.61
N GLU A 82 0.62 13.38 -4.35
CA GLU A 82 0.68 12.80 -3.00
C GLU A 82 1.92 13.27 -2.24
N GLN A 83 3.08 13.32 -2.90
CA GLN A 83 4.29 13.91 -2.32
C GLN A 83 4.12 15.40 -2.02
N VAL A 84 3.46 16.15 -2.91
CA VAL A 84 3.14 17.57 -2.64
C VAL A 84 2.23 17.69 -1.41
N ARG A 85 1.18 16.86 -1.32
CA ARG A 85 0.24 16.86 -0.19
C ARG A 85 0.98 16.68 1.13
N LEU A 86 1.88 15.69 1.22
CA LEU A 86 2.69 15.45 2.41
C LEU A 86 3.55 16.68 2.79
N LEU A 87 4.26 17.26 1.82
CA LEU A 87 5.16 18.39 2.06
C LEU A 87 4.42 19.68 2.48
N ILE A 88 3.24 19.93 1.93
CA ILE A 88 2.48 21.15 2.20
C ILE A 88 1.42 20.98 3.28
N ASN A 89 1.26 19.77 3.84
CA ASN A 89 0.34 19.47 4.93
C ASN A 89 0.55 20.48 6.09
N PRO A 90 -0.51 21.23 6.49
CA PRO A 90 -0.41 22.22 7.55
C PRO A 90 -0.31 21.61 8.96
N VAL A 91 -0.71 20.35 9.14
CA VAL A 91 -0.68 19.68 10.45
C VAL A 91 0.74 19.25 10.83
N ASN A 92 1.56 18.94 9.82
CA ASN A 92 2.92 18.45 10.01
C ASN A 92 3.96 19.56 10.21
N THR A 93 4.94 19.24 11.04
CA THR A 93 6.16 20.03 11.21
C THR A 93 7.24 19.55 10.25
N PHE A 94 8.43 20.17 10.30
CA PHE A 94 9.60 19.66 9.57
C PHE A 94 9.94 18.20 9.98
N PHE A 95 9.55 17.79 11.19
CA PHE A 95 9.89 16.49 11.74
C PHE A 95 9.24 15.35 10.93
N GLU A 96 7.92 15.41 10.77
CA GLU A 96 7.15 14.44 9.99
C GLU A 96 7.44 14.58 8.49
N LYS A 97 7.62 15.81 7.98
CA LYS A 97 7.92 16.05 6.55
C LYS A 97 9.27 15.50 6.10
N MET A 98 10.24 15.41 7.02
CA MET A 98 11.51 14.75 6.75
C MET A 98 11.42 13.22 6.91
N GLY A 99 10.34 12.70 7.50
CA GLY A 99 10.14 11.28 7.82
C GLY A 99 10.89 10.82 9.06
N PHE A 100 11.26 11.73 9.98
CA PHE A 100 11.97 11.34 11.19
C PHE A 100 11.10 10.53 12.16
N ASP A 101 9.79 10.76 12.16
CA ASP A 101 8.82 10.01 12.96
C ASP A 101 8.74 8.54 12.53
N SER A 102 8.68 8.26 11.23
CA SER A 102 8.77 6.89 10.71
C SER A 102 10.08 6.22 11.15
N LEU A 103 11.23 6.89 10.95
CA LEU A 103 12.53 6.34 11.34
C LEU A 103 12.66 6.11 12.86
N LEU A 104 12.03 6.97 13.68
CA LEU A 104 11.94 6.76 15.12
C LEU A 104 11.13 5.51 15.48
N PHE A 105 10.07 5.21 14.72
CA PHE A 105 9.31 3.99 14.92
C PHE A 105 10.19 2.78 14.63
N ASP A 106 10.86 2.79 13.48
CA ASP A 106 11.72 1.70 13.01
C ASP A 106 12.84 1.42 14.01
N ILE A 107 13.62 2.44 14.38
CA ILE A 107 14.74 2.27 15.34
C ILE A 107 14.26 1.83 16.73
N SER A 108 13.04 2.20 17.14
CA SER A 108 12.48 1.77 18.42
C SER A 108 12.01 0.30 18.44
N ASN A 109 11.82 -0.31 17.27
CA ASN A 109 11.48 -1.73 17.11
C ASN A 109 12.70 -2.57 16.66
N TYR A 110 13.92 -2.09 16.92
CA TYR A 110 15.17 -2.76 16.52
C TYR A 110 15.29 -4.22 16.96
N SER A 111 14.59 -4.64 18.01
CA SER A 111 14.55 -6.03 18.48
C SER A 111 13.99 -7.01 17.44
N SER A 112 13.19 -6.51 16.49
CA SER A 112 12.63 -7.31 15.39
C SER A 112 13.55 -7.35 14.17
N PHE A 113 14.70 -6.67 14.21
CA PHE A 113 15.59 -6.53 13.06
C PHE A 113 16.85 -7.39 13.20
N ASN A 114 17.36 -7.83 12.05
CA ASN A 114 18.74 -8.28 11.97
C ASN A 114 19.69 -7.07 11.99
N PHE A 115 20.99 -7.34 12.18
CA PHE A 115 22.02 -6.30 12.29
C PHE A 115 22.10 -5.38 11.06
N ASN A 116 21.88 -5.90 9.86
CA ASN A 116 21.93 -5.13 8.62
C ASN A 116 20.74 -4.18 8.51
N SER A 117 19.52 -4.66 8.78
CA SER A 117 18.30 -3.85 8.78
C SER A 117 18.37 -2.72 9.80
N MET A 118 18.92 -2.96 11.00
CA MET A 118 19.16 -1.92 12.00
C MET A 118 20.12 -0.83 11.48
N ASN A 119 21.19 -1.23 10.80
CA ASN A 119 22.15 -0.29 10.23
C ASN A 119 21.59 0.49 9.04
N GLU A 120 20.69 -0.10 8.27
CA GLU A 120 19.98 0.62 7.22
C GLU A 120 19.11 1.75 7.79
N VAL A 121 18.43 1.53 8.93
CA VAL A 121 17.69 2.60 9.62
C VAL A 121 18.62 3.74 10.05
N ILE A 122 19.80 3.42 10.60
CA ILE A 122 20.82 4.42 10.98
C ILE A 122 21.34 5.18 9.75
N ASN A 123 21.56 4.48 8.63
CA ASN A 123 21.96 5.09 7.37
C ASN A 123 20.89 6.06 6.85
N GLN A 124 19.62 5.66 6.89
CA GLN A 124 18.50 6.52 6.49
C GLN A 124 18.42 7.80 7.33
N PHE A 125 18.67 7.73 8.65
CA PHE A 125 18.80 8.96 9.46
C PHE A 125 19.88 9.88 8.89
N ILE A 126 21.10 9.37 8.65
CA ILE A 126 22.21 10.17 8.11
C ILE A 126 21.85 10.77 6.73
N MET A 127 21.20 10.01 5.86
CA MET A 127 20.75 10.50 4.55
C MET A 127 19.77 11.67 4.65
N LYS A 128 18.90 11.72 5.67
CA LYS A 128 18.03 12.89 5.92
C LYS A 128 18.83 14.14 6.29
N PHE A 129 19.92 14.00 7.05
CA PHE A 129 20.83 15.11 7.35
C PHE A 129 21.56 15.58 6.09
N GLU A 130 22.11 14.65 5.30
CA GLU A 130 22.82 14.95 4.06
C GLU A 130 21.94 15.67 3.04
N THR A 131 20.69 15.20 2.87
CA THR A 131 19.67 15.84 2.02
C THR A 131 19.42 17.30 2.39
N ALA A 132 19.50 17.64 3.68
CA ALA A 132 19.38 19.02 4.18
C ALA A 132 20.72 19.79 4.21
N GLY A 133 21.78 19.26 3.60
CA GLY A 133 23.11 19.88 3.56
C GLY A 133 23.83 19.87 4.92
N ILE A 134 23.62 18.82 5.72
CA ILE A 134 24.28 18.63 7.01
C ILE A 134 25.20 17.41 6.92
N MET A 135 26.51 17.66 6.93
CA MET A 135 27.52 16.62 7.04
C MET A 135 27.77 16.31 8.51
N LEU A 136 27.46 15.08 8.91
CA LEU A 136 27.73 14.59 10.27
C LEU A 136 29.11 13.95 10.33
N SER A 137 29.81 14.20 11.44
CA SER A 137 31.11 13.62 11.73
C SER A 137 31.07 12.84 13.04
N ARG A 138 32.13 12.10 13.37
CA ARG A 138 32.25 11.41 14.66
C ARG A 138 32.07 12.32 15.88
N GLU A 139 32.37 13.62 15.75
CA GLU A 139 32.25 14.59 16.85
C GLU A 139 30.80 14.99 17.12
N ASP A 140 29.91 14.76 16.15
CA ASP A 140 28.46 14.93 16.35
C ASP A 140 27.87 13.77 17.17
N PHE A 141 28.58 12.63 17.27
CA PHE A 141 28.11 11.43 17.94
C PHE A 141 28.60 11.30 19.40
N ASP A 142 28.38 12.33 20.21
CA ASP A 142 28.95 12.49 21.57
C ASP A 142 28.00 12.16 22.73
N TYR A 143 26.83 11.55 22.46
CA TYR A 143 25.77 11.32 23.46
C TYR A 143 26.14 10.33 24.56
N THR A 144 26.94 9.31 24.24
CA THR A 144 27.67 8.47 25.20
C THR A 144 28.98 8.05 24.54
N CYS A 145 29.94 7.53 25.32
CA CYS A 145 31.18 7.03 24.74
C CYS A 145 30.98 5.85 23.78
N TYR A 146 29.98 5.01 24.03
CA TYR A 146 29.63 3.88 23.19
C TYR A 146 29.00 4.31 21.86
N VAL A 147 28.13 5.33 21.89
CA VAL A 147 27.58 5.90 20.66
C VAL A 147 28.70 6.46 19.78
N ARG A 148 29.68 7.15 20.39
CA ARG A 148 30.84 7.66 19.66
C ARG A 148 31.67 6.54 19.04
N GLU A 149 31.99 5.50 19.81
CA GLU A 149 32.77 4.34 19.33
C GLU A 149 32.06 3.62 18.17
N TYR A 150 30.77 3.35 18.33
CA TYR A 150 29.96 2.72 17.29
C TYR A 150 29.85 3.57 16.02
N MET A 151 29.43 4.83 16.16
CA MET A 151 29.17 5.69 15.00
C MET A 151 30.44 6.11 14.27
N THR A 152 31.58 6.18 14.96
CA THR A 152 32.88 6.37 14.29
C THR A 152 33.13 5.22 13.31
N SER A 153 33.00 3.99 13.80
CA SER A 153 33.20 2.77 13.00
C SER A 153 32.17 2.65 11.88
N PHE A 154 30.91 2.98 12.17
CA PHE A 154 29.82 2.99 11.18
C PHE A 154 30.14 3.96 10.02
N LEU A 155 30.53 5.20 10.34
CA LEU A 155 30.84 6.21 9.32
C LEU A 155 32.07 5.83 8.49
N GLU A 156 33.09 5.19 9.10
CA GLU A 156 34.25 4.68 8.38
C GLU A 156 33.84 3.61 7.35
N VAL A 157 33.08 2.59 7.77
CA VAL A 157 32.57 1.55 6.87
C VAL A 157 31.72 2.14 5.74
N ARG A 158 30.81 3.06 6.08
CA ARG A 158 29.94 3.74 5.11
C ARG A 158 30.74 4.50 4.04
N ASN A 159 31.81 5.19 4.44
CA ASN A 159 32.63 5.98 3.52
C ASN A 159 33.46 5.12 2.55
N ILE A 160 33.82 3.91 2.93
CA ILE A 160 34.58 2.97 2.08
C ILE A 160 33.63 2.27 1.08
N LYS A 161 32.30 2.44 1.21
CA LYS A 161 31.25 1.79 0.39
C LYS A 161 31.36 0.26 0.35
N THR A 162 31.85 -0.34 1.42
CA THR A 162 31.88 -1.81 1.54
C THR A 162 30.57 -2.29 2.16
N GLU A 163 29.94 -3.29 1.56
CA GLU A 163 28.80 -4.00 2.18
C GLU A 163 29.23 -4.93 3.33
N ASN A 164 30.53 -5.00 3.63
CA ASN A 164 31.05 -5.80 4.72
C ASN A 164 30.93 -5.06 6.07
N TYR A 165 29.90 -5.43 6.83
CA TYR A 165 29.68 -4.98 8.21
C TYR A 165 30.30 -5.90 9.27
N ASP A 166 31.11 -6.90 8.92
CA ASP A 166 31.68 -7.87 9.88
C ASP A 166 32.53 -7.18 10.95
N ALA A 167 33.30 -6.16 10.54
CA ALA A 167 34.08 -5.35 11.47
C ALA A 167 33.17 -4.52 12.40
N LEU A 168 32.04 -4.03 11.90
CA LEU A 168 31.06 -3.27 12.67
C LEU A 168 30.30 -4.15 13.66
N SER A 169 29.99 -5.39 13.28
CA SER A 169 29.31 -6.39 14.12
C SER A 169 30.14 -6.70 15.37
N LYS A 170 31.46 -6.90 15.23
CA LYS A 170 32.35 -7.13 16.38
C LYS A 170 32.38 -5.96 17.37
N ILE A 171 32.35 -4.73 16.85
CA ILE A 171 32.33 -3.52 17.68
C ILE A 171 30.98 -3.40 18.38
N PHE A 172 29.88 -3.69 17.67
CA PHE A 172 28.55 -3.73 18.25
C PHE A 172 28.47 -4.73 19.40
N GLU A 173 28.88 -5.99 19.20
CA GLU A 173 28.84 -7.05 20.22
C GLU A 173 29.63 -6.65 21.46
N LYS A 174 30.86 -6.15 21.29
CA LYS A 174 31.70 -5.65 22.38
C LYS A 174 30.99 -4.56 23.19
N ILE A 175 30.41 -3.57 22.50
CA ILE A 175 29.67 -2.49 23.13
C ILE A 175 28.41 -3.01 23.83
N TYR A 176 27.69 -3.94 23.21
CA TYR A 176 26.41 -4.45 23.70
C TYR A 176 26.55 -5.15 25.06
N TRP A 177 27.66 -5.87 25.29
CA TRP A 177 27.97 -6.46 26.60
C TRP A 177 28.21 -5.42 27.70
N GLU A 178 28.67 -4.22 27.35
CA GLU A 178 28.86 -3.10 28.30
C GLU A 178 27.62 -2.20 28.41
N ASN A 179 26.84 -2.10 27.33
CA ASN A 179 25.67 -1.25 27.18
C ASN A 179 24.63 -1.90 26.23
N PRO A 180 23.73 -2.73 26.75
CA PRO A 180 22.69 -3.38 25.97
C PRO A 180 21.68 -2.39 25.33
N GLU A 181 21.60 -1.16 25.86
CA GLU A 181 20.68 -0.11 25.41
C GLU A 181 21.33 0.82 24.34
N ILE A 182 22.43 0.40 23.71
CA ILE A 182 23.17 1.21 22.73
C ILE A 182 22.29 1.79 21.62
N ILE A 183 21.30 1.04 21.11
CA ILE A 183 20.40 1.52 20.04
C ILE A 183 19.52 2.67 20.52
N GLN A 184 19.03 2.61 21.76
CA GLN A 184 18.30 3.71 22.37
C GLN A 184 19.20 4.95 22.52
N HIS A 185 20.48 4.76 22.84
CA HIS A 185 21.43 5.88 22.93
C HIS A 185 21.75 6.49 21.55
N ILE A 186 21.77 5.68 20.48
CA ILE A 186 21.89 6.17 19.10
C ILE A 186 20.63 6.97 18.71
N GLU A 187 19.43 6.46 19.01
CA GLU A 187 18.15 7.18 18.83
C GLU A 187 18.20 8.57 19.52
N LEU A 188 18.62 8.60 20.79
CA LEU A 188 18.75 9.83 21.56
C LEU A 188 19.75 10.82 20.95
N ASN A 189 20.86 10.33 20.41
CA ASN A 189 21.83 11.18 19.75
C ASN A 189 21.23 11.81 18.48
N PHE A 190 20.52 11.03 17.65
CA PHE A 190 19.82 11.59 16.51
C PHE A 190 18.76 12.62 16.94
N ARG A 191 17.99 12.39 18.00
CA ARG A 191 17.05 13.39 18.53
C ARG A 191 17.75 14.70 18.90
N LYS A 192 18.90 14.63 19.59
CA LYS A 192 19.74 15.79 19.89
C LYS A 192 20.19 16.51 18.61
N LEU A 193 20.67 15.77 17.61
CA LEU A 193 21.13 16.34 16.34
C LEU A 193 19.99 16.98 15.54
N ILE A 194 18.82 16.36 15.51
CA ILE A 194 17.61 16.90 14.86
C ILE A 194 17.23 18.23 15.51
N LYS A 195 17.22 18.30 16.84
CA LYS A 195 16.96 19.53 17.60
C LYS A 195 18.03 20.60 17.32
N LYS A 196 19.32 20.24 17.34
CA LYS A 196 20.46 21.13 17.03
C LYS A 196 20.34 21.76 15.65
N HIS A 197 19.89 20.99 14.65
CA HIS A 197 19.82 21.42 13.25
C HIS A 197 18.42 21.84 12.77
N LYS A 198 17.43 21.98 13.66
CA LYS A 198 16.04 22.36 13.37
C LYS A 198 15.88 23.46 12.30
N ARG A 199 16.64 24.55 12.41
CA ARG A 199 16.55 25.68 11.46
C ARG A 199 16.92 25.27 10.03
N LYS A 200 17.95 24.43 9.85
CA LYS A 200 18.36 23.95 8.53
C LYS A 200 17.28 23.09 7.88
N PHE A 201 16.65 22.20 8.65
CA PHE A 201 15.54 21.38 8.16
C PHE A 201 14.32 22.21 7.77
N ILE A 202 13.96 23.22 8.59
CA ILE A 202 12.86 24.14 8.25
C ILE A 202 13.16 24.86 6.94
N THR A 203 14.35 25.45 6.78
CA THR A 203 14.74 26.13 5.54
C THR A 203 14.72 25.19 4.33
N TYR A 204 15.23 23.96 4.48
CA TYR A 204 15.20 22.95 3.43
C TYR A 204 13.76 22.63 2.99
N ILE A 205 12.87 22.33 3.95
CA ILE A 205 11.46 22.01 3.68
C ILE A 205 10.72 23.21 3.05
N ASP A 206 10.98 24.43 3.52
CA ASP A 206 10.34 25.63 2.96
C ASP A 206 10.75 25.88 1.50
N ASN A 207 12.02 25.63 1.17
CA ASN A 207 12.50 25.72 -0.22
C ASN A 207 11.88 24.62 -1.09
N LEU A 208 11.90 23.38 -0.60
CA LEU A 208 11.32 22.23 -1.31
C LEU A 208 9.82 22.44 -1.54
N LYS A 209 9.09 22.91 -0.53
CA LYS A 209 7.67 23.26 -0.63
C LYS A 209 7.40 24.25 -1.78
N LYS A 210 8.18 25.33 -1.88
CA LYS A 210 8.03 26.33 -2.95
C LYS A 210 8.28 25.70 -4.32
N GLU A 211 9.32 24.88 -4.44
CA GLU A 211 9.68 24.19 -5.69
C GLU A 211 8.57 23.24 -6.14
N VAL A 212 8.09 22.36 -5.26
CA VAL A 212 7.08 21.35 -5.63
C VAL A 212 5.72 21.99 -5.90
N MET A 213 5.35 23.05 -5.17
CA MET A 213 4.14 23.82 -5.44
C MET A 213 4.20 24.49 -6.82
N TRP A 214 5.33 25.10 -7.16
CA TRP A 214 5.51 25.73 -8.47
C TRP A 214 5.47 24.72 -9.62
N LYS A 215 6.20 23.60 -9.51
CA LYS A 215 6.24 22.54 -10.54
C LYS A 215 4.87 21.92 -10.80
N ASN A 216 4.04 21.75 -9.77
CA ASN A 216 2.73 21.13 -9.88
C ASN A 216 1.57 22.14 -10.01
N ASN A 217 1.89 23.44 -10.15
CA ASN A 217 0.92 24.53 -10.23
C ASN A 217 -0.07 24.52 -9.04
N ILE A 218 0.40 24.25 -7.83
CA ILE A 218 -0.42 24.17 -6.61
C ILE A 218 -0.28 25.46 -5.81
N THR A 219 -1.40 26.06 -5.46
CA THR A 219 -1.46 27.33 -4.72
C THR A 219 -1.50 27.14 -3.20
N ASN A 220 -2.18 26.09 -2.72
CA ASN A 220 -2.34 25.79 -1.30
C ASN A 220 -2.75 24.32 -1.08
N TYR A 221 -2.88 23.91 0.18
CA TYR A 221 -3.23 22.53 0.54
C TYR A 221 -4.61 22.10 0.00
N LYS A 222 -5.62 22.97 0.03
CA LYS A 222 -6.95 22.66 -0.48
C LYS A 222 -6.95 22.43 -2.00
N ASP A 223 -6.26 23.30 -2.73
CA ASP A 223 -6.06 23.16 -4.19
C ASP A 223 -5.37 21.82 -4.55
N CYS A 224 -4.37 21.41 -3.75
CA CYS A 224 -3.76 20.09 -3.90
C CYS A 224 -4.75 18.93 -3.72
N LEU A 225 -5.63 19.00 -2.72
CA LEU A 225 -6.63 17.97 -2.47
C LEU A 225 -7.66 17.86 -3.60
N GLU A 226 -8.12 19.00 -4.15
CA GLU A 226 -9.05 18.99 -5.29
C GLU A 226 -8.40 18.38 -6.55
N LYS A 227 -7.13 18.73 -6.83
CA LYS A 227 -6.38 18.13 -7.94
C LYS A 227 -6.15 16.63 -7.74
N LEU A 228 -5.82 16.22 -6.51
CA LEU A 228 -5.71 14.79 -6.17
C LEU A 228 -7.03 14.07 -6.43
N LYS A 229 -8.15 14.64 -6.01
CA LYS A 229 -9.48 14.06 -6.24
C LYS A 229 -9.74 13.78 -7.72
N VAL A 230 -9.44 14.76 -8.58
CA VAL A 230 -9.57 14.61 -10.04
C VAL A 230 -8.62 13.53 -10.57
N ALA A 231 -7.33 13.60 -10.22
CA ALA A 231 -6.33 12.64 -10.68
C ALA A 231 -6.64 11.19 -10.27
N TYR A 232 -7.12 10.99 -9.03
CA TYR A 232 -7.58 9.66 -8.57
C TYR A 232 -8.81 9.18 -9.34
N ALA A 233 -9.76 10.07 -9.66
CA ALA A 233 -10.93 9.71 -10.45
C ALA A 233 -10.57 9.33 -11.89
N GLU A 234 -9.64 10.08 -12.52
CA GLU A 234 -9.10 9.78 -13.85
C GLU A 234 -8.33 8.46 -13.86
N LEU A 235 -7.47 8.23 -12.87
CA LEU A 235 -6.75 6.96 -12.71
C LEU A 235 -7.71 5.79 -12.53
N SER A 236 -8.70 5.93 -11.65
CA SER A 236 -9.72 4.90 -11.42
C SER A 236 -10.51 4.60 -12.69
N ALA A 237 -10.86 5.63 -13.48
CA ALA A 237 -11.53 5.46 -14.76
C ALA A 237 -10.65 4.74 -15.80
N ALA A 238 -9.36 5.06 -15.85
CA ALA A 238 -8.39 4.43 -16.75
C ALA A 238 -8.09 2.96 -16.37
N GLN A 239 -8.17 2.63 -15.08
CA GLN A 239 -8.01 1.28 -14.54
C GLN A 239 -9.30 0.44 -14.60
N LYS A 240 -10.41 0.99 -15.10
CA LYS A 240 -11.63 0.22 -15.27
C LYS A 240 -11.36 -0.93 -16.23
N GLU A 241 -11.71 -2.13 -15.76
CA GLU A 241 -11.63 -3.35 -16.56
C GLU A 241 -12.40 -3.18 -17.86
N ASN A 242 -11.73 -3.43 -18.97
CA ASN A 242 -12.27 -3.30 -20.31
C ASN A 242 -12.48 -4.68 -20.96
N VAL A 243 -13.04 -4.68 -22.16
CA VAL A 243 -13.36 -5.93 -22.88
C VAL A 243 -12.12 -6.77 -23.17
N SER A 244 -10.95 -6.16 -23.39
CA SER A 244 -9.68 -6.88 -23.60
C SER A 244 -9.28 -7.65 -22.34
N ASP A 245 -9.43 -7.03 -21.17
CA ASP A 245 -9.17 -7.68 -19.88
C ASP A 245 -10.11 -8.86 -19.67
N ILE A 246 -11.41 -8.69 -19.96
CA ILE A 246 -12.42 -9.76 -19.89
C ILE A 246 -12.07 -10.93 -20.82
N ILE A 247 -11.57 -10.65 -22.03
CA ILE A 247 -11.10 -11.68 -22.96
C ILE A 247 -9.93 -12.47 -22.35
N GLU A 248 -8.97 -11.78 -21.73
CA GLU A 248 -7.81 -12.43 -21.13
C GLU A 248 -8.20 -13.28 -19.92
N LEU A 249 -9.04 -12.76 -19.02
CA LEU A 249 -9.61 -13.53 -17.90
C LEU A 249 -10.35 -14.78 -18.38
N SER A 250 -11.01 -14.72 -19.55
CA SER A 250 -11.65 -15.88 -20.13
C SER A 250 -10.62 -16.91 -20.63
N LYS A 251 -9.52 -16.48 -21.23
CA LYS A 251 -8.44 -17.37 -21.72
C LYS A 251 -7.64 -18.00 -20.58
N THR A 252 -7.48 -17.31 -19.46
CA THR A 252 -6.82 -17.86 -18.26
C THR A 252 -7.74 -18.83 -17.51
N GLY A 253 -9.05 -18.74 -17.75
CA GLY A 253 -10.06 -19.57 -17.10
C GLY A 253 -10.53 -19.02 -15.75
N GLU A 254 -10.19 -17.77 -15.43
CA GLU A 254 -10.65 -17.06 -14.24
C GLU A 254 -12.14 -16.72 -14.31
N ILE A 255 -12.68 -16.57 -15.53
CA ILE A 255 -14.12 -16.39 -15.75
C ILE A 255 -14.67 -17.37 -16.79
N GLU A 256 -15.90 -17.83 -16.54
CA GLU A 256 -16.66 -18.62 -17.51
C GLU A 256 -17.53 -17.69 -18.37
N ILE A 257 -17.04 -17.35 -19.56
CA ILE A 257 -17.72 -16.40 -20.45
C ILE A 257 -19.08 -16.92 -20.93
N ALA A 258 -19.32 -18.24 -20.95
CA ALA A 258 -20.64 -18.78 -21.27
C ALA A 258 -21.72 -18.33 -20.27
N ASN A 259 -21.33 -17.98 -19.04
CA ASN A 259 -22.28 -17.48 -18.05
C ASN A 259 -22.82 -16.08 -18.40
N PHE A 260 -22.24 -15.36 -19.37
CA PHE A 260 -22.66 -14.00 -19.75
C PHE A 260 -23.76 -13.99 -20.81
N SER A 261 -24.04 -15.11 -21.46
CA SER A 261 -25.09 -15.23 -22.47
C SER A 261 -26.48 -14.91 -21.89
N LYS A 262 -27.39 -14.37 -22.71
CA LYS A 262 -28.74 -13.95 -22.26
C LYS A 262 -29.58 -15.10 -21.69
N ASP A 263 -29.35 -16.32 -22.14
CA ASP A 263 -30.02 -17.56 -21.70
C ASP A 263 -29.34 -18.22 -20.48
N SER A 264 -28.24 -17.66 -19.98
CA SER A 264 -27.53 -18.17 -18.81
C SER A 264 -28.33 -17.94 -17.53
N ARG A 265 -28.64 -19.02 -16.82
CA ARG A 265 -29.25 -18.96 -15.47
C ARG A 265 -28.40 -18.15 -14.49
N VAL A 266 -27.07 -18.24 -14.60
CA VAL A 266 -26.14 -17.49 -13.74
C VAL A 266 -26.31 -16.00 -13.97
N ARG A 267 -26.44 -15.56 -15.24
CA ARG A 267 -26.70 -14.16 -15.57
C ARG A 267 -28.04 -13.71 -14.99
N THR A 268 -29.12 -14.43 -15.28
CA THR A 268 -30.46 -14.09 -14.80
C THR A 268 -30.48 -13.99 -13.27
N SER A 269 -29.94 -14.98 -12.55
CA SER A 269 -29.92 -14.96 -11.09
C SER A 269 -29.12 -13.79 -10.50
N ASN A 270 -27.98 -13.41 -11.09
CA ASN A 270 -27.22 -12.25 -10.62
C ASN A 270 -27.97 -10.94 -10.81
N TYR A 271 -28.56 -10.71 -12.00
CA TYR A 271 -29.36 -9.52 -12.26
C TYR A 271 -30.59 -9.45 -11.35
N SER A 272 -31.37 -10.54 -11.26
CA SER A 272 -32.57 -10.59 -10.41
C SER A 272 -32.26 -10.41 -8.92
N ALA A 273 -31.11 -10.90 -8.44
CA ALA A 273 -30.72 -10.72 -7.04
C ALA A 273 -30.36 -9.25 -6.73
N MET A 274 -29.82 -8.51 -7.70
CA MET A 274 -29.32 -7.14 -7.53
C MET A 274 -30.35 -6.06 -7.88
N MET A 275 -31.50 -6.41 -8.46
CA MET A 275 -32.58 -5.48 -8.81
C MET A 275 -33.73 -5.58 -7.82
N ILE A 276 -34.29 -4.44 -7.42
CA ILE A 276 -35.52 -4.43 -6.61
C ILE A 276 -36.71 -4.68 -7.52
N GLU A 277 -36.79 -3.92 -8.60
CA GLU A 277 -37.76 -4.09 -9.67
C GLU A 277 -37.04 -4.45 -10.97
N GLU A 278 -37.61 -5.37 -11.75
CA GLU A 278 -37.05 -5.74 -13.05
C GLU A 278 -37.10 -4.54 -13.98
N ILE A 279 -35.95 -4.19 -14.57
CA ILE A 279 -35.84 -3.11 -15.56
C ILE A 279 -35.70 -3.67 -16.96
N ASP A 280 -36.26 -2.96 -17.93
CA ASP A 280 -35.97 -3.21 -19.33
C ASP A 280 -34.53 -2.79 -19.62
N LEU A 281 -33.64 -3.78 -19.81
CA LEU A 281 -32.23 -3.54 -20.12
C LEU A 281 -32.01 -3.02 -21.54
N ASP A 282 -33.02 -3.10 -22.42
CA ASP A 282 -32.96 -2.48 -23.75
C ASP A 282 -33.29 -0.97 -23.67
N ASN A 283 -33.86 -0.49 -22.55
CA ASN A 283 -33.96 0.95 -22.26
C ASN A 283 -32.62 1.49 -21.76
N GLN A 284 -31.94 2.22 -22.64
CA GLN A 284 -30.58 2.72 -22.41
C GLN A 284 -30.47 3.61 -21.16
N ASP A 285 -31.43 4.49 -20.89
CA ASP A 285 -31.38 5.39 -19.74
C ASP A 285 -31.52 4.63 -18.41
N ALA A 286 -32.46 3.68 -18.36
CA ALA A 286 -32.68 2.83 -17.18
C ALA A 286 -31.48 1.92 -16.92
N ALA A 287 -30.97 1.26 -17.97
CA ALA A 287 -29.78 0.43 -17.89
C ALA A 287 -28.55 1.25 -17.47
N ASP A 288 -28.31 2.42 -18.06
CA ASP A 288 -27.16 3.26 -17.71
C ASP A 288 -27.21 3.75 -16.26
N ARG A 289 -28.41 4.12 -15.76
CA ARG A 289 -28.58 4.52 -14.37
C ARG A 289 -28.25 3.37 -13.41
N PHE A 290 -28.77 2.18 -13.67
CA PHE A 290 -28.52 0.99 -12.85
C PHE A 290 -27.03 0.63 -12.83
N HIS A 291 -26.37 0.52 -13.99
CA HIS A 291 -24.96 0.17 -14.06
C HIS A 291 -24.05 1.24 -13.44
N LYS A 292 -24.33 2.54 -13.65
CA LYS A 292 -23.61 3.62 -12.94
C LYS A 292 -23.82 3.57 -11.42
N GLY A 293 -25.01 3.16 -10.98
CA GLY A 293 -25.30 2.90 -9.57
C GLY A 293 -24.41 1.78 -9.02
N LEU A 294 -24.31 0.67 -9.74
CA LEU A 294 -23.46 -0.48 -9.39
C LEU A 294 -21.97 -0.12 -9.36
N GLU A 295 -21.47 0.66 -10.32
CA GLU A 295 -20.07 1.14 -10.30
C GLU A 295 -19.77 1.93 -9.03
N LYS A 296 -20.65 2.86 -8.67
CA LYS A 296 -20.50 3.64 -7.42
C LYS A 296 -20.61 2.75 -6.19
N LEU A 297 -21.55 1.80 -6.20
CA LEU A 297 -21.75 0.88 -5.08
C LEU A 297 -20.50 0.06 -4.83
N LYS A 298 -19.87 -0.46 -5.89
CA LYS A 298 -18.62 -1.24 -5.78
C LYS A 298 -17.54 -0.47 -5.02
N GLU A 299 -17.30 0.78 -5.39
CA GLU A 299 -16.28 1.60 -4.71
C GLU A 299 -16.67 1.94 -3.27
N ASN A 300 -17.95 2.23 -3.03
CA ASN A 300 -18.47 2.51 -1.69
C ASN A 300 -18.42 1.28 -0.76
N VAL A 301 -18.61 0.06 -1.29
CA VAL A 301 -18.46 -1.20 -0.53
C VAL A 301 -16.99 -1.44 -0.18
N LYS A 302 -16.04 -1.16 -1.07
CA LYS A 302 -14.59 -1.23 -0.76
C LYS A 302 -14.19 -0.23 0.32
N GLU A 303 -14.69 1.00 0.24
CA GLU A 303 -14.50 2.01 1.28
C GLU A 303 -15.08 1.53 2.62
N TYR A 304 -16.30 0.98 2.60
CA TYR A 304 -16.95 0.44 3.79
C TYR A 304 -16.18 -0.73 4.41
N ASN A 305 -15.64 -1.64 3.59
CA ASN A 305 -14.77 -2.72 4.05
C ASN A 305 -13.53 -2.18 4.78
N SER A 306 -12.90 -1.14 4.21
CA SER A 306 -11.76 -0.46 4.85
C SER A 306 -12.16 0.19 6.18
N PHE A 307 -13.33 0.84 6.23
CA PHE A 307 -13.87 1.39 7.47
C PHE A 307 -14.11 0.32 8.54
N ILE A 308 -14.72 -0.82 8.19
CA ILE A 308 -14.94 -1.94 9.11
C ILE A 308 -13.60 -2.43 9.66
N LYS A 309 -12.62 -2.68 8.78
CA LYS A 309 -11.28 -3.14 9.18
C LYS A 309 -10.64 -2.23 10.23
N PHE A 310 -10.78 -0.91 10.08
CA PHE A 310 -10.20 0.09 11.01
C PHE A 310 -11.16 0.58 12.10
N THR A 311 -12.37 0.02 12.21
CA THR A 311 -13.33 0.35 13.28
C THR A 311 -12.75 0.23 14.69
N PRO A 312 -11.95 -0.80 15.02
CA PRO A 312 -11.33 -0.90 16.35
C PRO A 312 -10.51 0.34 16.74
N LEU A 313 -9.87 1.01 15.78
CA LEU A 313 -9.05 2.20 16.02
C LEU A 313 -9.92 3.44 16.32
N PHE A 314 -11.10 3.55 15.70
CA PHE A 314 -12.05 4.61 15.99
C PHE A 314 -12.71 4.42 17.36
N VAL A 315 -13.07 3.18 17.70
CA VAL A 315 -13.63 2.81 19.01
C VAL A 315 -12.63 3.10 20.13
N ASP A 316 -11.37 2.71 19.94
CA ASP A 316 -10.28 2.98 20.88
C ASP A 316 -10.07 4.49 21.09
N PHE A 317 -10.07 5.29 20.01
CA PHE A 317 -10.00 6.75 20.12
C PHE A 317 -11.22 7.34 20.86
N LYS A 318 -12.45 6.89 20.53
CA LYS A 318 -13.67 7.31 21.22
C LYS A 318 -13.55 7.06 22.72
N ASN A 319 -13.20 5.83 23.12
CA ASN A 319 -13.05 5.44 24.52
C ASN A 319 -11.99 6.29 25.25
N GLU A 320 -10.89 6.63 24.58
CA GLU A 320 -9.78 7.38 25.19
C GLU A 320 -10.05 8.89 25.32
N TYR A 321 -10.85 9.49 24.42
CA TYR A 321 -10.98 10.95 24.29
C TYR A 321 -12.39 11.52 24.45
N GLU A 322 -13.45 10.72 24.41
CA GLU A 322 -14.84 11.22 24.55
C GLU A 322 -15.05 12.00 25.85
N ASN A 323 -14.52 11.49 26.97
CA ASN A 323 -14.58 12.16 28.27
C ASN A 323 -13.67 13.39 28.40
N LYS A 324 -12.81 13.64 27.41
CA LYS A 324 -11.88 14.78 27.36
C LYS A 324 -12.39 15.91 26.46
N ILE A 325 -13.55 15.73 25.81
CA ILE A 325 -14.12 16.77 24.95
C ILE A 325 -14.42 18.01 25.80
N PRO A 326 -13.94 19.20 25.42
CA PRO A 326 -14.21 20.41 26.17
C PRO A 326 -15.72 20.68 26.24
N SER A 327 -16.29 20.67 27.44
CA SER A 327 -17.63 21.22 27.66
C SER A 327 -17.62 22.70 27.26
N PHE A 328 -18.64 23.16 26.52
CA PHE A 328 -18.78 24.56 26.06
C PHE A 328 -18.52 25.62 27.16
N ASP A 329 -18.75 25.28 28.44
CA ASP A 329 -18.57 26.20 29.57
C ASP A 329 -17.19 26.22 30.22
N LYS A 330 -16.29 25.27 29.93
CA LYS A 330 -14.95 25.23 30.53
C LYS A 330 -13.93 25.94 29.66
N LYS A 331 -13.80 27.26 29.85
CA LYS A 331 -12.57 28.03 29.53
C LYS A 331 -11.39 27.47 30.34
N SER A 332 -10.86 26.32 29.95
CA SER A 332 -9.65 25.71 30.50
C SER A 332 -8.56 25.66 29.44
N SER A 333 -8.23 26.84 28.89
CA SER A 333 -7.01 27.05 28.09
C SER A 333 -5.78 27.31 28.98
N LYS A 334 -5.95 27.46 30.31
CA LYS A 334 -4.85 27.58 31.27
C LYS A 334 -4.39 26.19 31.75
N GLY A 335 -3.44 25.61 31.03
CA GLY A 335 -2.81 24.33 31.39
C GLY A 335 -2.27 23.52 30.21
N ARG A 336 -2.75 23.80 28.98
CA ARG A 336 -2.21 23.16 27.76
C ARG A 336 -0.80 23.71 27.49
N GLY A 337 0.18 22.82 27.44
CA GLY A 337 1.59 23.14 27.22
C GLY A 337 2.44 23.37 28.48
N SER A 338 1.91 23.35 29.70
CA SER A 338 2.76 23.40 30.91
C SER A 338 3.53 22.09 31.10
N LYS A 339 2.85 20.95 30.98
CA LYS A 339 3.46 19.62 31.11
C LYS A 339 4.57 19.37 30.07
N ILE A 340 4.34 19.73 28.81
CA ILE A 340 5.35 19.60 27.74
C ILE A 340 6.58 20.44 28.06
N LYS A 341 6.41 21.71 28.49
CA LYS A 341 7.53 22.58 28.88
C LYS A 341 8.29 22.03 30.08
N ASP A 342 7.59 21.45 31.05
CA ASP A 342 8.22 20.83 32.22
C ASP A 342 9.09 19.62 31.81
N ILE A 343 8.59 18.77 30.90
CA ILE A 343 9.36 17.65 30.33
C ILE A 343 10.55 18.16 29.52
N GLU A 344 10.37 19.18 28.67
CA GLU A 344 11.46 19.79 27.89
C GLU A 344 12.57 20.37 28.77
N SER A 345 12.20 21.01 29.88
CA SER A 345 13.14 21.52 30.88
C SER A 345 13.93 20.39 31.52
N GLN A 346 13.26 19.32 31.94
CA GLN A 346 13.92 18.14 32.52
C GLN A 346 14.88 17.46 31.52
N ILE A 347 14.47 17.34 30.25
CA ILE A 347 15.32 16.83 29.18
C ILE A 347 16.57 17.72 29.04
N SER A 348 16.39 19.04 28.91
CA SER A 348 17.50 19.99 28.76
C SER A 348 18.50 19.92 29.91
N ASP A 349 18.01 19.82 31.15
CA ASP A 349 18.84 19.70 32.34
C ASP A 349 19.64 18.40 32.37
N LYS A 350 19.01 17.28 32.03
CA LYS A 350 19.67 15.97 31.98
C LYS A 350 20.64 15.85 30.80
N GLU A 351 20.30 16.38 29.62
CA GLU A 351 21.21 16.45 28.47
C GLU A 351 22.46 17.26 28.81
N SER A 352 22.30 18.37 29.52
CA SER A 352 23.42 19.21 29.97
C SER A 352 24.32 18.47 30.98
N LYS A 353 23.74 17.71 31.90
CA LYS A 353 24.48 16.84 32.84
C LYS A 353 25.23 15.74 32.09
N LEU A 354 24.59 15.09 31.13
CA LEU A 354 25.18 14.03 30.30
C LEU A 354 26.35 14.54 29.48
N ALA A 355 26.22 15.72 28.84
CA ALA A 355 27.28 16.34 28.07
C ALA A 355 28.52 16.64 28.95
N ARG A 356 28.32 17.15 30.18
CA ARG A 356 29.41 17.40 31.14
C ARG A 356 30.10 16.10 31.56
N LEU A 357 29.34 15.05 31.79
CA LEU A 357 29.85 13.73 32.17
C LEU A 357 30.67 13.12 31.04
N ASN A 358 30.15 13.11 29.82
CA ASN A 358 30.84 12.56 28.66
C ASN A 358 32.09 13.35 28.31
N LYS A 359 32.09 14.68 28.47
CA LYS A 359 33.31 15.47 28.30
C LYS A 359 34.43 14.96 29.20
N LYS A 360 34.14 14.65 30.48
CA LYS A 360 35.13 14.06 31.40
C LYS A 360 35.62 12.68 30.95
N ILE A 361 34.74 11.87 30.36
CA ILE A 361 35.09 10.55 29.82
C ILE A 361 36.00 10.68 28.60
N PHE A 362 35.70 11.60 27.69
CA PHE A 362 36.45 11.80 26.44
C PHE A 362 37.82 12.46 26.64
N THR A 363 37.93 13.41 27.56
CA THR A 363 39.19 14.18 27.77
C THR A 363 40.16 13.51 28.73
N GLY A 364 39.85 12.32 29.26
CA GLY A 364 40.55 11.58 30.33
C GLY A 364 41.78 12.28 30.92
N ASN A 365 41.65 12.95 32.08
CA ASN A 365 42.74 13.59 32.84
C ASN A 365 43.82 14.37 32.05
N LEU A 366 43.57 14.83 30.81
CA LEU A 366 44.52 15.59 30.00
C LEU A 366 44.17 17.08 30.01
N GLY A 367 44.24 17.69 31.19
CA GLY A 367 44.15 19.13 31.36
C GLY A 367 45.08 19.59 32.48
N PHE A 368 46.07 20.41 32.14
CA PHE A 368 47.10 20.97 33.04
C PHE A 368 46.55 21.82 34.20
N PHE A 369 45.22 21.97 34.36
CA PHE A 369 44.58 22.82 35.38
C PHE A 369 43.20 22.32 35.87
N GLN A 370 43.00 21.00 36.07
CA GLN A 370 41.80 20.52 36.80
C GLN A 370 42.17 19.50 37.87
N ALA A 371 41.65 19.73 39.08
CA ALA A 371 41.76 18.85 40.23
C ALA A 371 41.46 17.40 39.82
N LYS A 372 42.34 16.47 40.20
CA LYS A 372 42.19 15.03 39.95
C LYS A 372 40.77 14.60 40.34
N SER A 373 39.95 14.29 39.34
CA SER A 373 38.68 13.63 39.56
C SER A 373 38.97 12.26 40.18
N ASN A 374 38.68 12.09 41.47
CA ASN A 374 38.84 10.80 42.17
C ASN A 374 37.83 9.73 41.72
N VAL A 375 36.92 10.05 40.79
CA VAL A 375 35.91 9.12 40.29
C VAL A 375 36.49 8.27 39.15
N PRO A 376 36.51 6.92 39.26
CA PRO A 376 36.98 6.04 38.20
C PRO A 376 36.19 6.21 36.90
N VAL A 377 36.86 6.18 35.74
CA VAL A 377 36.22 6.29 34.42
C VAL A 377 35.09 5.28 34.22
N ARG A 378 35.24 4.07 34.78
CA ARG A 378 34.19 3.03 34.75
C ARG A 378 32.91 3.47 35.43
N GLN A 379 33.00 4.21 36.54
CA GLN A 379 31.83 4.76 37.23
C GLN A 379 31.17 5.85 36.37
N LEU A 380 31.97 6.76 35.79
CA LEU A 380 31.45 7.80 34.90
C LEU A 380 30.72 7.21 33.68
N LYS A 381 31.25 6.12 33.10
CA LYS A 381 30.57 5.39 32.00
C LYS A 381 29.22 4.80 32.44
N ARG A 382 29.14 4.23 33.65
CA ARG A 382 27.88 3.70 34.20
C ARG A 382 26.86 4.81 34.45
N ASP A 383 27.28 5.91 35.06
CA ASP A 383 26.42 7.07 35.31
C ASP A 383 25.89 7.66 33.98
N SER A 384 26.70 7.61 32.90
CA SER A 384 26.32 8.05 31.56
C SER A 384 25.21 7.18 30.96
N ILE A 385 25.31 5.85 31.12
CA ILE A 385 24.26 4.91 30.69
C ILE A 385 22.96 5.17 31.47
N ILE A 386 23.03 5.28 32.80
CA ILE A 386 21.84 5.50 33.64
C ILE A 386 21.12 6.78 33.23
N LEU A 387 21.87 7.87 33.04
CA LEU A 387 21.30 9.15 32.66
C LEU A 387 20.71 9.12 31.24
N ALA A 388 21.32 8.39 30.31
CA ALA A 388 20.77 8.18 28.97
C ALA A 388 19.46 7.39 29.00
N LYS A 389 19.34 6.37 29.85
CA LYS A 389 18.09 5.64 30.07
C LYS A 389 16.96 6.51 30.62
N GLU A 390 17.27 7.37 31.59
CA GLU A 390 16.30 8.34 32.13
C GLU A 390 15.85 9.33 31.04
N LEU A 391 16.78 9.79 30.19
CA LEU A 391 16.47 10.63 29.04
C LEU A 391 15.57 9.90 28.05
N TYR A 392 15.80 8.62 27.79
CA TYR A 392 14.95 7.81 26.91
C TYR A 392 13.50 7.79 27.35
N ILE A 393 13.26 7.56 28.65
CA ILE A 393 11.92 7.55 29.25
C ILE A 393 11.26 8.92 29.09
N LEU A 394 11.97 10.01 29.38
CA LEU A 394 11.45 11.37 29.22
C LEU A 394 11.09 11.69 27.77
N TYR A 395 11.89 11.25 26.80
CA TYR A 395 11.56 11.46 25.38
C TYR A 395 10.33 10.67 24.96
N LYS A 396 10.10 9.45 25.48
CA LYS A 396 8.86 8.71 25.21
C LYS A 396 7.65 9.39 25.82
N GLU A 397 7.77 9.95 27.03
CA GLU A 397 6.70 10.76 27.64
C GLU A 397 6.44 12.04 26.82
N TYR A 398 7.50 12.74 26.40
CA TYR A 398 7.42 13.91 25.54
C TYR A 398 6.64 13.62 24.25
N ASP A 399 6.99 12.53 23.54
CA ASP A 399 6.32 12.13 22.30
C ASP A 399 4.80 11.98 22.54
N VAL A 400 4.40 11.24 23.59
CA VAL A 400 2.98 11.01 23.92
C VAL A 400 2.25 12.33 24.22
N GLU A 401 2.85 13.20 25.02
CA GLU A 401 2.23 14.49 25.39
C GLU A 401 2.11 15.45 24.19
N VAL A 402 3.10 15.49 23.30
CA VAL A 402 3.04 16.28 22.06
C VAL A 402 1.87 15.81 21.19
N PHE A 403 1.71 14.50 21.01
CA PHE A 403 0.61 13.97 20.20
C PHE A 403 -0.76 14.18 20.87
N ASN A 404 -0.85 14.02 22.20
CA ASN A 404 -2.06 14.35 22.96
C ASN A 404 -2.46 15.82 22.77
N GLU A 405 -1.51 16.75 22.77
CA GLU A 405 -1.80 18.16 22.50
C GLU A 405 -2.39 18.38 21.10
N LYS A 406 -1.91 17.63 20.09
CA LYS A 406 -2.47 17.66 18.73
C LYS A 406 -3.91 17.14 18.70
N ILE A 407 -4.20 16.03 19.36
CA ILE A 407 -5.57 15.51 19.47
C ILE A 407 -6.48 16.53 20.14
N LEU A 408 -6.08 17.04 21.31
CA LEU A 408 -6.88 18.03 22.06
C LEU A 408 -7.10 19.34 21.29
N SER A 409 -6.26 19.65 20.30
CA SER A 409 -6.44 20.83 19.45
C SER A 409 -7.56 20.71 18.42
N ILE A 410 -7.90 19.48 18.02
CA ILE A 410 -8.98 19.19 17.06
C ILE A 410 -10.23 18.61 17.75
N LEU A 411 -10.08 18.14 18.99
CA LEU A 411 -11.13 17.45 19.73
C LEU A 411 -12.36 18.33 19.96
N ASN A 412 -13.49 17.92 19.40
CA ASN A 412 -14.80 18.53 19.58
C ASN A 412 -15.90 17.49 19.30
N ASN A 413 -17.15 17.79 19.65
CA ASN A 413 -18.29 16.86 19.50
C ASN A 413 -18.59 16.48 18.03
N PHE A 414 -18.11 17.25 17.07
CA PHE A 414 -18.36 17.07 15.63
C PHE A 414 -17.14 16.51 14.88
N LEU A 415 -16.12 16.04 15.59
CA LEU A 415 -14.95 15.44 14.96
C LEU A 415 -15.38 14.26 14.08
N THR A 416 -14.99 14.32 12.81
CA THR A 416 -15.38 13.32 11.81
C THR A 416 -14.28 12.27 11.58
N ILE A 417 -14.68 11.11 11.05
CA ILE A 417 -13.75 10.03 10.68
C ILE A 417 -12.64 10.53 9.72
N PRO A 418 -12.92 11.28 8.64
CA PRO A 418 -11.88 11.82 7.76
C PRO A 418 -10.85 12.72 8.48
N GLU A 419 -11.28 13.54 9.44
CA GLU A 419 -10.37 14.39 10.22
C GLU A 419 -9.45 13.56 11.12
N LEU A 420 -9.99 12.50 11.73
CA LEU A 420 -9.19 11.57 12.53
C LEU A 420 -8.23 10.75 11.66
N LEU A 421 -8.67 10.29 10.50
CA LEU A 421 -7.83 9.62 9.50
C LEU A 421 -6.68 10.53 9.07
N HIS A 422 -6.97 11.80 8.76
CA HIS A 422 -5.96 12.80 8.39
C HIS A 422 -4.95 13.04 9.52
N LEU A 423 -5.41 13.12 10.77
CA LEU A 423 -4.53 13.25 11.92
C LEU A 423 -3.57 12.07 12.03
N TYR A 424 -4.07 10.83 12.03
CA TYR A 424 -3.20 9.66 12.16
C TYR A 424 -2.28 9.48 10.97
N PHE A 425 -2.78 9.66 9.75
CA PHE A 425 -1.95 9.66 8.55
C PHE A 425 -0.81 10.69 8.64
N SER A 426 -1.07 11.84 9.25
CA SER A 426 -0.05 12.88 9.43
C SER A 426 1.06 12.48 10.41
N TYR A 427 0.84 11.55 11.34
CA TYR A 427 1.80 11.22 12.41
C TYR A 427 2.12 9.73 12.43
N ASP A 428 3.06 9.30 11.58
CA ASP A 428 3.28 7.90 11.23
C ASP A 428 3.73 7.05 12.44
N TYR A 429 4.60 7.60 13.29
CA TYR A 429 5.01 6.96 14.54
C TYR A 429 3.83 6.60 15.44
N PHE A 430 2.89 7.53 15.62
CA PHE A 430 1.74 7.35 16.51
C PHE A 430 0.69 6.45 15.88
N LYS A 431 0.41 6.63 14.59
CA LYS A 431 -0.44 5.74 13.80
C LYS A 431 0.00 4.27 13.95
N LYS A 432 1.27 3.96 13.67
CA LYS A 432 1.82 2.60 13.79
C LYS A 432 1.75 2.07 15.22
N LYS A 433 2.02 2.91 16.23
CA LYS A 433 1.87 2.53 17.65
C LYS A 433 0.44 2.16 18.03
N ILE A 434 -0.53 2.95 17.60
CA ILE A 434 -1.95 2.70 17.88
C ILE A 434 -2.42 1.45 17.14
N ILE A 435 -2.07 1.29 15.86
CA ILE A 435 -2.34 0.07 15.09
C ILE A 435 -1.79 -1.16 15.83
N LYS A 436 -0.52 -1.12 16.24
CA LYS A 436 0.11 -2.21 16.99
C LYS A 436 -0.68 -2.55 18.27
N ARG A 437 -1.09 -1.53 19.04
CA ARG A 437 -1.86 -1.68 20.28
C ARG A 437 -3.25 -2.28 20.02
N VAL A 438 -4.01 -1.65 19.14
CA VAL A 438 -5.44 -1.94 18.90
C VAL A 438 -5.65 -3.31 18.28
N PHE A 439 -4.79 -3.69 17.34
CA PHE A 439 -4.86 -4.99 16.67
C PHE A 439 -4.00 -6.06 17.36
N ASN A 440 -3.39 -5.74 18.51
CA ASN A 440 -2.54 -6.64 19.28
C ASN A 440 -1.44 -7.33 18.42
N LEU A 441 -0.81 -6.54 17.55
CA LEU A 441 0.19 -7.03 16.60
C LEU A 441 1.55 -7.19 17.29
N THR A 442 2.24 -8.28 16.97
CA THR A 442 3.55 -8.59 17.56
C THR A 442 4.68 -8.44 16.55
N SER A 443 4.41 -8.71 15.27
CA SER A 443 5.39 -8.57 14.19
C SER A 443 5.52 -7.11 13.74
N TYR A 444 6.75 -6.71 13.38
CA TYR A 444 6.99 -5.42 12.74
C TYR A 444 6.33 -5.36 11.36
N ASP A 445 6.49 -6.41 10.56
CA ASP A 445 5.98 -6.45 9.17
C ASP A 445 4.44 -6.39 9.12
N GLU A 446 3.76 -7.02 10.08
CA GLU A 446 2.30 -6.93 10.22
C GLU A 446 1.86 -5.48 10.50
N VAL A 447 2.57 -4.76 11.37
CA VAL A 447 2.27 -3.35 11.68
C VAL A 447 2.49 -2.48 10.44
N ILE A 448 3.54 -2.73 9.66
CA ILE A 448 3.81 -2.00 8.41
C ILE A 448 2.69 -2.27 7.40
N SER A 449 2.32 -3.53 7.18
CA SER A 449 1.23 -3.90 6.26
C SER A 449 -0.10 -3.23 6.65
N TYR A 450 -0.51 -3.29 7.92
CA TYR A 450 -1.71 -2.59 8.39
C TYR A 450 -1.61 -1.07 8.23
N SER A 451 -0.42 -0.49 8.45
CA SER A 451 -0.16 0.94 8.27
C SER A 451 -0.27 1.36 6.80
N GLU A 452 0.18 0.55 5.86
CA GLU A 452 0.07 0.79 4.41
C GLU A 452 -1.39 0.72 3.96
N GLU A 453 -2.13 -0.28 4.42
CA GLU A 453 -3.57 -0.38 4.14
C GLU A 453 -4.36 0.79 4.74
N PHE A 454 -4.01 1.21 5.96
CA PHE A 454 -4.60 2.41 6.58
C PHE A 454 -4.32 3.64 5.72
N ASP A 455 -3.10 3.78 5.22
CA ASP A 455 -2.73 4.88 4.35
C ASP A 455 -3.55 4.85 3.05
N VAL A 456 -3.72 3.69 2.38
CA VAL A 456 -4.56 3.60 1.18
C VAL A 456 -5.98 4.11 1.46
N PHE A 457 -6.55 3.74 2.61
CA PHE A 457 -7.86 4.20 3.03
C PHE A 457 -7.89 5.71 3.37
N ALA A 458 -7.01 6.17 4.26
CA ALA A 458 -6.99 7.55 4.77
C ALA A 458 -6.65 8.58 3.68
N LYS A 459 -5.82 8.18 2.71
CA LYS A 459 -5.33 9.05 1.66
C LYS A 459 -6.33 9.24 0.53
N ASN A 460 -7.30 8.34 0.34
CA ASN A 460 -8.20 8.36 -0.81
C ASN A 460 -9.17 9.55 -0.77
N PRO A 461 -9.01 10.56 -1.64
CA PRO A 461 -9.87 11.74 -1.66
C PRO A 461 -11.28 11.46 -2.22
N ASN A 462 -11.51 10.26 -2.77
CA ASN A 462 -12.79 9.82 -3.32
C ASN A 462 -13.62 8.98 -2.35
N ASN A 463 -13.18 8.81 -1.10
CA ASN A 463 -14.03 8.27 -0.04
C ASN A 463 -15.26 9.17 0.13
N ILE A 464 -16.44 8.57 0.21
CA ILE A 464 -17.75 9.23 0.32
C ILE A 464 -18.53 8.71 1.52
N ILE A 465 -18.45 7.41 1.81
CA ILE A 465 -19.23 6.75 2.87
C ILE A 465 -18.86 7.29 4.25
N VAL A 466 -17.59 7.50 4.53
CA VAL A 466 -17.15 8.02 5.84
C VAL A 466 -17.22 9.54 5.93
N ASN A 467 -17.52 10.23 4.83
CA ASN A 467 -17.65 11.69 4.85
C ASN A 467 -18.87 12.10 5.69
N GLY A 468 -18.63 12.86 6.75
CA GLY A 468 -19.67 13.32 7.67
C GLY A 468 -20.04 12.30 8.74
N VAL A 469 -19.37 11.14 8.82
CA VAL A 469 -19.51 10.22 9.94
C VAL A 469 -18.76 10.80 11.14
N SER A 470 -19.49 11.09 12.22
CA SER A 470 -18.91 11.51 13.49
C SER A 470 -18.20 10.34 14.18
N VAL A 471 -17.04 10.61 14.79
CA VAL A 471 -16.26 9.63 15.56
C VAL A 471 -17.01 9.19 16.82
N PHE A 472 -17.79 10.09 17.42
CA PHE A 472 -18.42 9.87 18.73
C PHE A 472 -19.85 9.33 18.62
N GLU A 473 -20.51 9.49 17.48
CA GLU A 473 -21.88 9.02 17.27
C GLU A 473 -21.92 7.58 16.76
N GLU A 474 -22.93 6.83 17.19
CA GLU A 474 -23.22 5.51 16.64
C GLU A 474 -23.92 5.66 15.30
N ASN A 475 -23.16 5.49 14.22
CA ASN A 475 -23.64 5.58 12.85
C ASN A 475 -23.84 4.19 12.25
N ASN A 476 -25.07 3.84 11.84
CA ASN A 476 -25.32 2.62 11.06
C ASN A 476 -25.03 2.88 9.57
N ILE A 477 -23.75 2.79 9.22
CA ILE A 477 -23.25 3.05 7.86
C ILE A 477 -23.86 2.07 6.83
N ALA A 478 -24.02 0.79 7.19
CA ALA A 478 -24.65 -0.21 6.30
C ALA A 478 -26.05 0.25 5.87
N ARG A 479 -26.85 0.75 6.81
CA ARG A 479 -28.19 1.28 6.53
C ARG A 479 -28.16 2.53 5.66
N ILE A 480 -27.15 3.40 5.81
CA ILE A 480 -26.97 4.58 4.95
C ILE A 480 -26.70 4.13 3.50
N ILE A 481 -25.81 3.15 3.30
CA ILE A 481 -25.51 2.57 1.98
C ILE A 481 -26.78 1.97 1.38
N LEU A 482 -27.47 1.10 2.11
CA LEU A 482 -28.71 0.45 1.68
C LEU A 482 -29.74 1.48 1.20
N ASN A 483 -30.02 2.50 2.00
CA ASN A 483 -31.00 3.53 1.66
C ASN A 483 -30.59 4.33 0.41
N LYS A 484 -29.30 4.65 0.26
CA LYS A 484 -28.79 5.42 -0.89
C LYS A 484 -28.98 4.68 -2.21
N TYR A 485 -28.72 3.38 -2.24
CA TYR A 485 -28.74 2.57 -3.47
C TYR A 485 -30.10 1.97 -3.79
N ARG A 486 -30.98 1.86 -2.79
CA ARG A 486 -32.40 1.57 -3.01
C ARG A 486 -33.05 2.55 -4.00
N LEU A 487 -32.68 3.83 -3.94
CA LEU A 487 -33.15 4.86 -4.88
C LEU A 487 -32.68 4.65 -6.32
N ASP A 488 -31.61 3.89 -6.52
CA ASP A 488 -31.04 3.53 -7.83
C ASP A 488 -31.48 2.12 -8.28
N ASN A 489 -32.57 1.60 -7.68
CA ASN A 489 -33.16 0.29 -7.95
C ASN A 489 -32.22 -0.91 -7.67
N ILE A 490 -31.23 -0.72 -6.78
CA ILE A 490 -30.30 -1.78 -6.41
C ILE A 490 -30.78 -2.44 -5.12
N ASN A 491 -30.95 -3.75 -5.17
CA ASN A 491 -31.39 -4.56 -4.06
C ASN A 491 -30.23 -4.88 -3.12
N LEU A 492 -30.29 -4.33 -1.92
CA LEU A 492 -29.36 -4.60 -0.83
C LEU A 492 -30.14 -4.93 0.43
N THR A 493 -29.60 -5.86 1.21
CA THR A 493 -30.07 -6.17 2.56
C THR A 493 -28.97 -5.84 3.56
N GLU A 494 -29.29 -5.78 4.85
CA GLU A 494 -28.26 -5.62 5.89
C GLU A 494 -27.27 -6.80 5.87
N GLU A 495 -27.75 -8.02 5.62
CA GLU A 495 -26.90 -9.22 5.45
C GLU A 495 -25.92 -9.07 4.29
N SER A 496 -26.32 -8.44 3.18
CA SER A 496 -25.42 -8.18 2.04
C SER A 496 -24.25 -7.25 2.38
N LEU A 497 -24.33 -6.53 3.49
CA LEU A 497 -23.31 -5.61 3.99
C LEU A 497 -22.63 -6.16 5.26
N ASP A 498 -22.83 -7.44 5.61
CA ASP A 498 -22.04 -8.11 6.63
C ASP A 498 -20.56 -8.19 6.18
N PRO A 499 -19.59 -7.98 7.09
CA PRO A 499 -18.17 -8.08 6.77
C PRO A 499 -17.76 -9.36 6.02
N ASN A 500 -18.43 -10.49 6.29
CA ASN A 500 -18.12 -11.77 5.64
C ASN A 500 -18.68 -11.89 4.21
N ASP A 501 -19.66 -11.04 3.85
CA ASP A 501 -20.38 -11.10 2.58
C ASP A 501 -19.96 -10.01 1.58
N LEU A 502 -19.12 -9.05 2.00
CA LEU A 502 -18.71 -7.91 1.16
C LEU A 502 -17.99 -8.34 -0.13
N ASP A 503 -17.10 -9.33 -0.04
CA ASP A 503 -16.37 -9.84 -1.21
C ASP A 503 -17.34 -10.49 -2.21
N THR A 504 -18.28 -11.31 -1.71
CA THR A 504 -19.34 -11.92 -2.52
C THR A 504 -20.21 -10.85 -3.19
N LEU A 505 -20.54 -9.76 -2.49
CA LEU A 505 -21.28 -8.64 -3.07
C LEU A 505 -20.47 -7.96 -4.19
N ILE A 506 -19.18 -7.68 -3.97
CA ILE A 506 -18.29 -7.08 -4.97
C ILE A 506 -18.19 -7.98 -6.21
N GLU A 507 -18.06 -9.30 -6.05
CA GLU A 507 -17.99 -10.25 -7.16
C GLU A 507 -19.28 -10.25 -8.00
N LYS A 508 -20.45 -10.25 -7.36
CA LYS A 508 -21.75 -10.14 -8.05
C LYS A 508 -21.87 -8.84 -8.84
N ILE A 509 -21.47 -7.71 -8.23
CA ILE A 509 -21.45 -6.41 -8.90
C ILE A 509 -20.50 -6.45 -10.10
N GLN A 510 -19.29 -6.98 -9.92
CA GLN A 510 -18.28 -7.07 -10.97
C GLN A 510 -18.76 -7.93 -12.14
N PHE A 511 -19.44 -9.05 -11.85
CA PHE A 511 -20.03 -9.90 -12.88
C PHE A 511 -21.02 -9.11 -13.76
N ILE A 512 -21.94 -8.36 -13.15
CA ILE A 512 -22.93 -7.56 -13.89
C ILE A 512 -22.26 -6.46 -14.73
N LEU A 513 -21.26 -5.76 -14.15
CA LEU A 513 -20.52 -4.72 -14.87
C LEU A 513 -19.77 -5.29 -16.08
N ARG A 514 -19.14 -6.47 -15.94
CA ARG A 514 -18.50 -7.20 -17.04
C ARG A 514 -19.47 -7.58 -18.15
N VAL A 515 -20.66 -8.07 -17.80
CA VAL A 515 -21.72 -8.38 -18.78
C VAL A 515 -22.07 -7.12 -19.59
N ASN A 516 -22.34 -6.01 -18.89
CA ASN A 516 -22.66 -4.73 -19.55
C ASN A 516 -21.52 -4.21 -20.43
N GLU A 517 -20.27 -4.36 -20.01
CA GLU A 517 -19.10 -3.95 -20.81
C GLU A 517 -19.00 -4.76 -22.12
N VAL A 518 -19.23 -6.07 -22.06
CA VAL A 518 -19.28 -6.91 -23.27
C VAL A 518 -20.45 -6.51 -24.17
N GLU A 519 -21.64 -6.24 -23.62
CA GLU A 519 -22.83 -5.87 -24.41
C GLU A 519 -22.72 -4.51 -25.10
N LYS A 520 -22.01 -3.55 -24.49
CA LYS A 520 -21.75 -2.23 -25.09
C LYS A 520 -20.63 -2.24 -26.12
N SER A 521 -19.89 -3.35 -26.23
CA SER A 521 -18.76 -3.49 -27.12
C SER A 521 -19.15 -3.92 -28.54
N LYS A 522 -18.16 -3.96 -29.44
CA LYS A 522 -18.32 -4.51 -30.81
C LYS A 522 -18.15 -6.05 -30.86
N THR A 523 -17.84 -6.70 -29.74
CA THR A 523 -17.68 -8.15 -29.65
C THR A 523 -18.92 -8.81 -29.06
N THR A 524 -18.94 -10.14 -29.03
CA THR A 524 -20.03 -10.92 -28.44
C THR A 524 -19.47 -12.06 -27.60
N VAL A 525 -20.30 -12.60 -26.71
CA VAL A 525 -19.96 -13.76 -25.87
C VAL A 525 -19.44 -14.94 -26.72
N GLU A 526 -20.04 -15.19 -27.89
CA GLU A 526 -19.65 -16.27 -28.79
C GLU A 526 -18.27 -16.03 -29.41
N LYS A 527 -17.95 -14.78 -29.78
CA LYS A 527 -16.63 -14.42 -30.30
C LYS A 527 -15.56 -14.61 -29.24
N ILE A 528 -15.82 -14.15 -28.00
CA ILE A 528 -14.89 -14.34 -26.87
C ILE A 528 -14.70 -15.84 -26.60
N ARG A 529 -15.79 -16.59 -26.49
CA ARG A 529 -15.74 -18.05 -26.30
C ARG A 529 -14.97 -18.77 -27.41
N PHE A 530 -15.08 -18.31 -28.66
CA PHE A 530 -14.29 -18.83 -29.77
C PHE A 530 -12.79 -18.56 -29.57
N MET A 531 -12.41 -17.31 -29.23
CA MET A 531 -11.02 -16.96 -28.95
C MET A 531 -10.43 -17.80 -27.81
N THR A 532 -11.17 -17.95 -26.71
CA THR A 532 -10.78 -18.80 -25.56
C THR A 532 -10.55 -20.26 -25.97
N LYS A 533 -11.44 -20.82 -26.80
CA LYS A 533 -11.28 -22.19 -27.31
C LYS A 533 -10.05 -22.34 -28.20
N VAL A 534 -9.79 -21.37 -29.09
CA VAL A 534 -8.61 -21.40 -29.96
C VAL A 534 -7.33 -21.31 -29.14
N ASP A 535 -7.28 -20.43 -28.14
CA ASP A 535 -6.13 -20.28 -27.24
C ASP A 535 -5.83 -21.58 -26.46
N ASN A 536 -6.87 -22.22 -25.92
CA ASN A 536 -6.76 -23.51 -25.24
C ASN A 536 -6.24 -24.63 -26.18
N ILE A 537 -6.66 -24.65 -27.44
CA ILE A 537 -6.14 -25.61 -28.44
C ILE A 537 -4.65 -25.37 -28.66
N ILE A 538 -4.22 -24.11 -28.84
CA ILE A 538 -2.81 -23.77 -29.06
C ILE A 538 -1.95 -24.18 -27.85
N LYS A 539 -2.35 -23.79 -26.63
CA LYS A 539 -1.68 -24.18 -25.38
C LYS A 539 -1.57 -25.69 -25.22
N ALA A 540 -2.61 -26.45 -25.59
CA ALA A 540 -2.61 -27.91 -25.51
C ALA A 540 -1.68 -28.57 -26.53
N GLU A 541 -1.46 -27.95 -27.70
CA GLU A 541 -0.48 -28.44 -28.68
C GLU A 541 0.96 -28.15 -28.27
N ASP A 542 1.23 -26.99 -27.71
CA ASP A 542 2.59 -26.62 -27.31
C ASP A 542 3.09 -27.43 -26.11
N LYS A 543 2.18 -27.88 -25.21
CA LYS A 543 2.50 -28.84 -24.15
C LYS A 543 2.84 -30.25 -24.62
N LYS A 544 2.54 -30.59 -25.88
CA LYS A 544 2.81 -31.93 -26.47
C LYS A 544 4.11 -31.98 -27.27
N LYS A 545 4.79 -30.85 -27.44
CA LYS A 545 6.17 -30.76 -27.93
C LYS A 545 7.12 -30.79 -26.76
#